data_AF-A0A357QRC4-F1
#
_entry.id   AF-A0A357QRC4-F1
#
_cell.length_a   1.000
_cell.length_b   1.000
_cell.length_c   1.000
_cell.angle_alpha   90.00
_cell.angle_beta   90.00
_cell.angle_gamma   90.00
#
_symmetry.space_group_name_H-M   'P 1'
#
loop_
_entity.id
_entity.type
_entity.pdbx_description
1 polymer ?
#
loop_
_entity_poly.entity_id
_entity_poly.type
_entity_poly.pdbx_seq_one_letter_code
_entity_poly.pdbx_strand_id
1 'polypeptide(L)'
;MKKLILLLFVFQGIQAQEIDKIIQIKNDSISYYQHFIKALQSDIEELKLEKLRKDLNVKGMPKIEAGEELINHKAFSLVYSEKHEQAKWVAHIITQDVITGIEGRTNDFRPDPLIKTGSSVEEDYFLKELQPDGVTYKYDGFGFDRGHLAPSADFRWSNAALSESYFYSNMSPQRPDFNRDSWAKLEDLLRAYIYNNPGVQLYIVTGPVLKDSLPKVKKSKNKVSIPEKFFKTAVDLTNNRAIAFVMPNKQADFPHEYYALSIDSVESLTGIDFYVGLDDVQENFLESQSDYKPFLPKSQQDDIMPEDPENLPRNAVNTLQAKIFSGKGDKVNVVGTVVSTKMSSKGNVFLNLDKKYPNQIFTITIFKDNMINFSYSPDVFLAGKKIMVRGVIKDYNGVPSMIIENEKAIEILEE
;
A
#
# COMPACT_ATOMS: atom_id res chain seq x y z
N MET A 1 43.68 65.33 -32.15
CA MET A 1 44.02 64.00 -31.58
C MET A 1 42.76 63.13 -31.59
N LYS A 2 42.87 61.92 -32.18
CA LYS A 2 41.92 60.77 -32.14
C LYS A 2 40.52 61.06 -32.72
N LYS A 3 40.07 60.70 -33.95
CA LYS A 3 40.29 59.54 -34.85
C LYS A 3 40.72 58.26 -34.13
N LEU A 4 39.86 57.69 -33.28
CA LEU A 4 39.89 56.24 -32.93
C LEU A 4 38.74 55.77 -32.01
N ILE A 5 37.45 55.98 -32.33
CA ILE A 5 36.36 55.38 -31.51
C ILE A 5 35.27 54.66 -32.34
N LEU A 6 35.18 54.88 -33.65
CA LEU A 6 34.09 54.30 -34.45
C LEU A 6 34.35 52.87 -34.98
N LEU A 7 35.55 52.31 -34.80
CA LEU A 7 35.86 50.94 -35.26
C LEU A 7 35.63 49.85 -34.20
N LEU A 8 35.54 50.20 -32.91
CA LEU A 8 35.36 49.22 -31.83
C LEU A 8 33.91 48.75 -31.66
N PHE A 9 32.93 49.64 -31.89
CA PHE A 9 31.50 49.28 -31.75
C PHE A 9 30.95 48.44 -32.91
N VAL A 10 31.49 48.61 -34.13
CA VAL A 10 31.04 47.83 -35.31
C VAL A 10 31.60 46.40 -35.27
N PHE A 11 32.85 46.20 -34.83
CA PHE A 11 33.42 44.87 -34.65
C PHE A 11 32.75 44.09 -33.50
N GLN A 12 32.41 44.76 -32.39
CA GLN A 12 31.67 44.11 -31.30
C GLN A 12 30.24 43.72 -31.71
N GLY A 13 29.55 44.53 -32.52
CA GLY A 13 28.22 44.19 -33.04
C GLY A 13 28.21 42.99 -33.98
N ILE A 14 29.19 42.89 -34.87
CA ILE A 14 29.34 41.75 -35.80
C ILE A 14 29.72 40.47 -35.04
N GLN A 15 30.65 40.55 -34.10
CA GLN A 15 31.09 39.41 -33.28
C GLN A 15 29.98 38.93 -32.32
N ALA A 16 29.17 39.83 -31.76
CA ALA A 16 28.00 39.48 -30.95
C ALA A 16 26.92 38.79 -31.80
N GLN A 17 26.64 39.31 -33.01
CA GLN A 17 25.69 38.70 -33.94
C GLN A 17 26.15 37.30 -34.42
N GLU A 18 27.46 37.06 -34.48
CA GLU A 18 28.05 35.75 -34.75
C GLU A 18 27.93 34.80 -33.54
N ILE A 19 28.17 35.29 -32.31
CA ILE A 19 27.99 34.53 -31.07
C ILE A 19 26.52 34.12 -30.87
N ASP A 20 25.56 35.02 -31.08
CA ASP A 20 24.13 34.73 -30.96
C ASP A 20 23.69 33.65 -31.97
N LYS A 21 24.24 33.69 -33.19
CA LYS A 21 24.02 32.65 -34.20
C LYS A 21 24.60 31.31 -33.75
N ILE A 22 25.79 31.29 -33.15
CA ILE A 22 26.38 30.08 -32.58
C ILE A 22 25.51 29.53 -31.45
N ILE A 23 25.04 30.40 -30.54
CA ILE A 23 24.11 30.02 -29.46
C ILE A 23 22.84 29.40 -30.04
N GLN A 24 22.24 30.02 -31.06
CA GLN A 24 21.04 29.49 -31.71
C GLN A 24 21.29 28.11 -32.33
N ILE A 25 22.39 27.92 -33.06
CA ILE A 25 22.76 26.60 -33.62
C ILE A 25 22.90 25.54 -32.52
N LYS A 26 23.49 25.91 -31.37
CA LYS A 26 23.60 25.00 -30.22
C LYS A 26 22.24 24.69 -29.60
N ASN A 27 21.34 25.66 -29.47
CA ASN A 27 19.97 25.44 -29.01
C ASN A 27 19.17 24.55 -29.97
N ASP A 28 19.30 24.76 -31.28
CA ASP A 28 18.67 23.92 -32.30
C ASP A 28 19.21 22.48 -32.22
N SER A 29 20.52 22.32 -32.00
CA SER A 29 21.15 21.01 -31.77
C SER A 29 20.61 20.36 -30.50
N ILE A 30 20.48 21.10 -29.40
CA ILE A 30 19.88 20.60 -28.14
C ILE A 30 18.46 20.12 -28.40
N SER A 31 17.64 20.90 -29.08
CA SER A 31 16.25 20.53 -29.42
C SER A 31 16.20 19.26 -30.28
N TYR A 32 17.08 19.15 -31.28
CA TYR A 32 17.23 17.96 -32.11
C TYR A 32 17.60 16.72 -31.27
N TYR A 33 18.61 16.83 -30.42
CA TYR A 33 19.02 15.71 -29.55
C TYR A 33 17.95 15.38 -28.51
N GLN A 34 17.22 16.36 -27.98
CA GLN A 34 16.09 16.12 -27.07
C GLN A 34 14.97 15.32 -27.76
N HIS A 35 14.68 15.60 -29.03
CA HIS A 35 13.71 14.82 -29.80
C HIS A 35 14.16 13.35 -29.93
N PHE A 36 15.43 13.12 -30.27
CA PHE A 36 15.99 11.77 -30.39
C PHE A 36 16.02 11.03 -29.04
N ILE A 37 16.41 11.71 -27.96
CA ILE A 37 16.36 11.16 -26.59
C ILE A 37 14.93 10.73 -26.25
N LYS A 38 13.93 11.56 -26.55
CA LYS A 38 12.53 11.25 -26.28
C LYS A 38 12.05 10.03 -27.07
N ALA A 39 12.47 9.89 -28.32
CA ALA A 39 12.15 8.71 -29.13
C ALA A 39 12.74 7.43 -28.51
N LEU A 40 14.04 7.45 -28.17
CA LEU A 40 14.68 6.31 -27.50
C LEU A 40 14.05 5.98 -26.13
N GLN A 41 13.65 7.00 -25.36
CA GLN A 41 12.94 6.78 -24.10
C GLN A 41 11.60 6.07 -24.31
N SER A 42 10.87 6.41 -25.38
CA SER A 42 9.63 5.73 -25.76
C SER A 42 9.89 4.27 -26.15
N ASP A 43 10.93 4.00 -26.94
CA ASP A 43 11.30 2.63 -27.32
C ASP A 43 11.68 1.80 -26.09
N ILE A 44 12.43 2.39 -25.15
CA ILE A 44 12.79 1.74 -23.88
C ILE A 44 11.54 1.46 -23.04
N GLU A 45 10.58 2.38 -22.96
CA GLU A 45 9.33 2.16 -22.24
C GLU A 45 8.55 0.97 -22.83
N GLU A 46 8.44 0.89 -24.16
CA GLU A 46 7.78 -0.23 -24.83
C GLU A 46 8.46 -1.56 -24.54
N LEU A 47 9.79 -1.61 -24.63
CA LEU A 47 10.58 -2.81 -24.29
C LEU A 47 10.46 -3.20 -22.81
N LYS A 48 10.37 -2.22 -21.90
CA LYS A 48 10.12 -2.49 -20.48
C LYS A 48 8.75 -3.13 -20.26
N LEU A 49 7.71 -2.63 -20.92
CA LEU A 49 6.36 -3.20 -20.85
C LEU A 49 6.32 -4.62 -21.43
N GLU A 50 6.99 -4.85 -22.56
CA GLU A 50 7.13 -6.20 -23.13
C GLU A 50 7.85 -7.15 -22.17
N LYS A 51 8.96 -6.72 -21.58
CA LYS A 51 9.69 -7.50 -20.58
C LYS A 51 8.80 -7.82 -19.38
N LEU A 52 8.04 -6.86 -18.86
CA LEU A 52 7.13 -7.09 -17.74
C LEU A 52 6.07 -8.14 -18.05
N ARG A 53 5.45 -8.07 -19.23
CA ARG A 53 4.48 -9.09 -19.66
C ARG A 53 5.12 -10.47 -19.75
N LYS A 54 6.33 -10.55 -20.31
CA LYS A 54 7.07 -11.81 -20.41
C LYS A 54 7.37 -12.38 -19.02
N ASP A 55 7.90 -11.57 -18.11
CA ASP A 55 8.23 -11.99 -16.75
C ASP A 55 6.97 -12.43 -16.00
N LEU A 56 5.88 -11.67 -16.11
CA LEU A 56 4.60 -11.98 -15.49
C LEU A 56 4.05 -13.31 -16.02
N ASN A 57 4.00 -13.50 -17.34
CA ASN A 57 3.50 -14.73 -17.95
C ASN A 57 4.30 -15.98 -17.57
N VAL A 58 5.61 -15.84 -17.31
CA VAL A 58 6.46 -16.97 -16.95
C VAL A 58 6.40 -17.27 -15.45
N LYS A 59 6.17 -16.28 -14.58
CA LYS A 59 6.42 -16.44 -13.14
C LYS A 59 5.34 -15.93 -12.19
N GLY A 60 4.44 -15.07 -12.68
CA GLY A 60 3.53 -14.29 -11.85
C GLY A 60 2.05 -14.56 -12.08
N MET A 61 1.72 -15.51 -12.96
CA MET A 61 0.33 -15.80 -13.31
C MET A 61 -0.28 -16.82 -12.36
N PRO A 62 -1.50 -16.58 -11.86
CA PRO A 62 -2.35 -17.65 -11.35
C PRO A 62 -2.75 -18.60 -12.47
N LYS A 63 -3.17 -19.81 -12.09
CA LYS A 63 -3.78 -20.77 -13.00
C LYS A 63 -5.04 -20.21 -13.64
N ILE A 64 -5.14 -20.44 -14.95
CA ILE A 64 -6.33 -20.09 -15.74
C ILE A 64 -7.23 -21.31 -15.79
N GLU A 65 -8.44 -21.20 -15.25
CA GLU A 65 -9.39 -22.31 -15.25
C GLU A 65 -10.07 -22.47 -16.62
N ALA A 66 -10.64 -23.66 -16.85
CA ALA A 66 -11.36 -23.94 -18.09
C ALA A 66 -12.55 -22.96 -18.26
N GLY A 67 -12.57 -22.25 -19.38
CA GLY A 67 -13.59 -21.25 -19.71
C GLY A 67 -13.27 -19.82 -19.26
N GLU A 68 -12.15 -19.61 -18.56
CA GLU A 68 -11.65 -18.26 -18.27
C GLU A 68 -10.88 -17.70 -19.48
N GLU A 69 -11.02 -16.39 -19.70
CA GLU A 69 -10.24 -15.65 -20.70
C GLU A 69 -9.20 -14.79 -19.97
N LEU A 70 -7.92 -15.01 -20.29
CA LEU A 70 -6.84 -14.16 -19.82
C LEU A 70 -6.79 -12.87 -20.65
N ILE A 71 -6.96 -11.74 -19.98
CA ILE A 71 -6.90 -10.41 -20.58
C ILE A 71 -5.55 -9.78 -20.25
N ASN A 72 -4.82 -9.36 -21.29
CA ASN A 72 -3.48 -8.80 -21.16
C ASN A 72 -3.46 -7.30 -21.46
N HIS A 73 -3.15 -6.50 -20.45
CA HIS A 73 -2.89 -5.07 -20.56
C HIS A 73 -1.39 -4.82 -20.66
N LYS A 74 -0.95 -3.56 -20.70
CA LYS A 74 0.45 -3.15 -20.88
C LYS A 74 1.34 -3.58 -19.72
N ALA A 75 0.88 -3.41 -18.48
CA ALA A 75 1.68 -3.70 -17.28
C ALA A 75 1.02 -4.66 -16.28
N PHE A 76 -0.18 -5.14 -16.58
CA PHE A 76 -0.89 -6.11 -15.76
C PHE A 76 -1.73 -7.04 -16.65
N SER A 77 -2.18 -8.13 -16.07
CA SER A 77 -3.08 -9.09 -16.70
C SER A 77 -4.19 -9.46 -15.72
N LEU A 78 -5.36 -9.85 -16.21
CA LEU A 78 -6.49 -10.21 -15.35
C LEU A 78 -7.35 -11.31 -15.94
N VAL A 79 -8.12 -11.95 -15.08
CA VAL A 79 -9.29 -12.74 -15.47
C VAL A 79 -10.52 -12.00 -14.98
N TYR A 80 -11.44 -11.66 -15.90
CA TYR A 80 -12.67 -10.96 -15.56
C TYR A 80 -13.80 -11.94 -15.26
N SER A 81 -14.54 -11.69 -14.18
CA SER A 81 -15.69 -12.50 -13.80
C SER A 81 -16.99 -11.78 -14.14
N GLU A 82 -17.59 -12.14 -15.28
CA GLU A 82 -18.91 -11.63 -15.72
C GLU A 82 -19.97 -11.71 -14.62
N LYS A 83 -20.05 -12.85 -13.91
CA LYS A 83 -20.99 -13.06 -12.79
C LYS A 83 -20.90 -11.98 -11.71
N HIS A 84 -19.72 -11.41 -11.50
CA HIS A 84 -19.40 -10.46 -10.43
C HIS A 84 -19.16 -9.04 -10.94
N GLU A 85 -19.07 -8.86 -12.27
CA GLU A 85 -18.77 -7.61 -12.97
C GLU A 85 -17.51 -6.89 -12.45
N GLN A 86 -16.47 -7.68 -12.20
CA GLN A 86 -15.14 -7.24 -11.77
C GLN A 86 -14.12 -8.36 -12.02
N ALA A 87 -12.82 -8.04 -11.95
CA ALA A 87 -11.79 -9.07 -12.03
C ALA A 87 -11.88 -10.08 -10.89
N LYS A 88 -11.69 -11.36 -11.21
CA LYS A 88 -11.42 -12.45 -10.24
C LYS A 88 -10.10 -12.19 -9.54
N TRP A 89 -9.10 -11.79 -10.31
CA TRP A 89 -7.80 -11.32 -9.85
C TRP A 89 -7.14 -10.48 -10.94
N VAL A 90 -6.17 -9.66 -10.55
CA VAL A 90 -5.28 -8.89 -11.40
C VAL A 90 -3.85 -9.17 -10.95
N ALA A 91 -2.98 -9.51 -11.90
CA ALA A 91 -1.57 -9.80 -11.67
C ALA A 91 -0.70 -8.71 -12.30
N HIS A 92 0.29 -8.21 -11.57
CA HIS A 92 1.25 -7.20 -12.06
C HIS A 92 2.59 -7.31 -11.34
N ILE A 93 3.59 -6.57 -11.83
CA ILE A 93 4.92 -6.52 -11.21
C ILE A 93 5.22 -5.08 -10.79
N ILE A 94 5.61 -4.89 -9.53
CA ILE A 94 6.19 -3.62 -9.08
C ILE A 94 7.70 -3.67 -9.33
N THR A 95 8.20 -2.77 -10.15
CA THR A 95 9.63 -2.64 -10.47
C THR A 95 10.24 -1.42 -9.77
N GLN A 96 11.58 -1.32 -9.80
CA GLN A 96 12.28 -0.12 -9.32
C GLN A 96 11.89 1.17 -10.04
N ASP A 97 11.30 1.10 -11.24
CA ASP A 97 10.87 2.29 -11.97
C ASP A 97 9.82 3.09 -11.19
N VAL A 98 9.10 2.47 -10.26
CA VAL A 98 8.16 3.13 -9.34
C VAL A 98 8.81 4.27 -8.54
N ILE A 99 10.13 4.19 -8.28
CA ILE A 99 10.89 5.19 -7.51
C ILE A 99 11.05 6.50 -8.30
N THR A 100 11.19 6.40 -9.62
CA THR A 100 11.39 7.54 -10.52
C THR A 100 10.13 7.95 -11.28
N GLY A 101 8.99 7.28 -11.02
CA GLY A 101 7.72 7.56 -11.68
C GLY A 101 7.18 8.94 -11.33
N ILE A 102 6.95 9.77 -12.35
CA ILE A 102 6.48 11.16 -12.20
C ILE A 102 5.05 11.37 -12.68
N GLU A 103 4.49 10.45 -13.47
CA GLU A 103 3.16 10.60 -14.06
C GLU A 103 2.09 10.84 -12.99
N GLY A 104 1.18 11.77 -13.27
CA GLY A 104 0.09 12.14 -12.37
C GLY A 104 -1.11 11.21 -12.51
N ARG A 105 -1.98 11.21 -11.50
CA ARG A 105 -3.29 10.54 -11.59
C ARG A 105 -4.14 11.22 -12.66
N THR A 106 -4.67 10.43 -13.60
CA THR A 106 -5.54 10.94 -14.68
C THR A 106 -7.01 10.98 -14.25
N ASN A 107 -7.43 10.05 -13.39
CA ASN A 107 -8.85 9.80 -13.06
C ASN A 107 -9.73 9.54 -14.30
N ASP A 108 -9.12 9.06 -15.39
CA ASP A 108 -9.80 8.72 -16.65
C ASP A 108 -10.42 7.32 -16.60
N PHE A 109 -11.42 7.15 -15.74
CA PHE A 109 -12.12 5.87 -15.59
C PHE A 109 -13.00 5.58 -16.80
N ARG A 110 -12.78 4.44 -17.45
CA ARG A 110 -13.47 4.08 -18.70
C ARG A 110 -13.71 2.58 -18.85
N PRO A 111 -14.73 2.17 -19.62
CA PRO A 111 -14.97 0.76 -19.89
C PRO A 111 -13.74 0.12 -20.54
N ASP A 112 -13.49 -1.14 -20.23
CA ASP A 112 -12.37 -1.87 -20.81
C ASP A 112 -12.76 -2.45 -22.18
N PRO A 113 -12.15 -1.98 -23.29
CA PRO A 113 -12.47 -2.49 -24.62
C PRO A 113 -12.02 -3.94 -24.84
N LEU A 114 -11.16 -4.50 -23.97
CA LEU A 114 -10.71 -5.89 -24.07
C LEU A 114 -11.72 -6.89 -23.47
N ILE A 115 -12.66 -6.43 -22.65
CA ILE A 115 -13.77 -7.25 -22.14
C ILE A 115 -14.89 -7.23 -23.18
N LYS A 116 -14.92 -8.23 -24.05
CA LYS A 116 -15.81 -8.29 -25.24
C LYS A 116 -17.31 -8.30 -24.88
N THR A 117 -17.63 -8.83 -23.70
CA THR A 117 -18.95 -8.88 -23.06
C THR A 117 -19.37 -7.54 -22.45
N GLY A 118 -18.42 -6.61 -22.28
CA GLY A 118 -18.57 -5.35 -21.57
C GLY A 118 -18.07 -5.46 -20.13
N SER A 119 -17.29 -4.46 -19.69
CA SER A 119 -16.94 -4.33 -18.27
C SER A 119 -17.99 -3.55 -17.49
N SER A 120 -17.82 -3.47 -16.16
CA SER A 120 -18.48 -2.45 -15.35
C SER A 120 -18.20 -1.03 -15.88
N VAL A 121 -19.06 -0.08 -15.51
CA VAL A 121 -19.08 1.30 -16.02
C VAL A 121 -19.30 2.30 -14.89
N GLU A 122 -19.35 3.59 -15.23
CA GLU A 122 -19.53 4.67 -14.24
C GLU A 122 -20.83 4.52 -13.45
N GLU A 123 -21.92 4.16 -14.13
CA GLU A 123 -23.25 3.93 -13.56
C GLU A 123 -23.34 2.69 -12.65
N ASP A 124 -22.24 1.98 -12.44
CA ASP A 124 -22.13 0.96 -11.40
C ASP A 124 -21.70 1.50 -10.04
N TYR A 125 -21.16 2.72 -10.00
CA TYR A 125 -20.59 3.32 -8.78
C TYR A 125 -21.33 4.58 -8.34
N PHE A 126 -21.82 5.37 -9.30
CA PHE A 126 -22.59 6.58 -9.02
C PHE A 126 -23.41 7.01 -10.23
N LEU A 127 -24.41 7.86 -10.00
CA LEU A 127 -25.06 8.62 -11.08
C LEU A 127 -24.53 10.04 -11.09
N LYS A 128 -24.34 10.60 -12.29
CA LYS A 128 -24.05 12.03 -12.49
C LYS A 128 -25.16 12.67 -13.31
N GLU A 129 -25.68 13.78 -12.83
CA GLU A 129 -26.76 14.54 -13.47
C GLU A 129 -26.29 15.97 -13.71
N LEU A 130 -26.26 16.38 -14.99
CA LEU A 130 -25.97 17.76 -15.36
C LEU A 130 -27.09 18.67 -14.81
N GLN A 131 -26.71 19.68 -14.06
CA GLN A 131 -27.65 20.63 -13.47
C GLN A 131 -28.19 21.61 -14.53
N PRO A 132 -29.32 22.29 -14.25
CA PRO A 132 -29.91 23.26 -15.18
C PRO A 132 -28.99 24.42 -15.59
N ASP A 133 -27.91 24.67 -14.86
CA ASP A 133 -26.89 25.67 -15.21
C ASP A 133 -26.00 25.26 -16.39
N GLY A 134 -26.07 24.00 -16.84
CA GLY A 134 -25.29 23.46 -17.94
C GLY A 134 -23.79 23.31 -17.65
N VAL A 135 -23.36 23.51 -16.41
CA VAL A 135 -21.94 23.53 -16.01
C VAL A 135 -21.65 22.59 -14.84
N THR A 136 -22.54 22.50 -13.86
CA THR A 136 -22.32 21.71 -12.65
C THR A 136 -23.00 20.35 -12.71
N TYR A 137 -22.44 19.38 -11.99
CA TYR A 137 -22.98 18.03 -11.90
C TYR A 137 -23.38 17.73 -10.46
N LYS A 138 -24.55 17.10 -10.29
CA LYS A 138 -24.95 16.46 -9.05
C LYS A 138 -24.55 14.99 -9.11
N TYR A 139 -23.96 14.50 -8.02
CA TYR A 139 -23.53 13.11 -7.91
C TYR A 139 -24.38 12.37 -6.85
N ASP A 140 -24.90 11.20 -7.22
CA ASP A 140 -25.53 10.24 -6.30
C ASP A 140 -24.63 9.00 -6.19
N GLY A 141 -23.70 9.04 -5.24
CA GLY A 141 -22.74 7.96 -5.01
C GLY A 141 -23.37 6.77 -4.30
N PHE A 142 -23.00 5.55 -4.72
CA PHE A 142 -23.59 4.32 -4.15
C PHE A 142 -22.87 3.84 -2.87
N GLY A 143 -21.96 4.64 -2.32
CA GLY A 143 -21.23 4.34 -1.08
C GLY A 143 -19.94 3.52 -1.26
N PHE A 144 -19.44 3.43 -2.48
CA PHE A 144 -18.20 2.73 -2.84
C PHE A 144 -17.33 3.60 -3.74
N ASP A 145 -16.02 3.46 -3.57
CA ASP A 145 -15.04 3.94 -4.53
C ASP A 145 -14.85 2.95 -5.67
N ARG A 146 -14.37 3.47 -6.80
CA ARG A 146 -13.73 2.68 -7.87
C ARG A 146 -12.32 2.29 -7.42
N GLY A 147 -12.26 1.26 -6.57
CA GLY A 147 -11.01 0.81 -5.96
C GLY A 147 -10.18 0.02 -6.97
N HIS A 148 -8.93 0.43 -7.18
CA HIS A 148 -8.03 -0.27 -8.11
C HIS A 148 -7.59 -1.61 -7.51
N LEU A 149 -7.43 -2.64 -8.35
CA LEU A 149 -6.77 -3.89 -7.95
C LEU A 149 -5.25 -3.81 -8.24
N ALA A 150 -4.88 -3.44 -9.47
CA ALA A 150 -3.55 -2.96 -9.83
C ALA A 150 -3.50 -1.42 -9.69
N PRO A 151 -2.81 -0.87 -8.67
CA PRO A 151 -2.87 0.55 -8.34
C PRO A 151 -2.16 1.42 -9.39
N SER A 152 -2.77 2.53 -9.81
CA SER A 152 -2.14 3.47 -10.76
C SER A 152 -0.79 4.03 -10.27
N ALA A 153 -0.58 4.09 -8.95
CA ALA A 153 0.67 4.52 -8.34
C ALA A 153 1.86 3.60 -8.68
N ASP A 154 1.61 2.31 -8.93
CA ASP A 154 2.66 1.33 -9.29
C ASP A 154 3.16 1.55 -10.74
N PHE A 155 2.42 2.32 -11.54
CA PHE A 155 2.66 2.53 -12.97
C PHE A 155 3.05 3.96 -13.34
N ARG A 156 3.36 4.82 -12.37
CA ARG A 156 3.69 6.25 -12.62
C ARG A 156 4.95 6.50 -13.48
N TRP A 157 5.67 5.44 -13.83
CA TRP A 157 6.83 5.48 -14.71
C TRP A 157 6.47 5.29 -16.19
N SER A 158 5.23 4.90 -16.51
CA SER A 158 4.73 4.72 -17.88
C SER A 158 3.34 5.34 -18.01
N ASN A 159 3.19 6.27 -18.95
CA ASN A 159 1.91 6.91 -19.21
C ASN A 159 0.88 5.90 -19.73
N ALA A 160 1.31 4.97 -20.58
CA ALA A 160 0.46 3.91 -21.12
C ALA A 160 -0.05 2.97 -20.02
N ALA A 161 0.84 2.45 -19.18
CA ALA A 161 0.45 1.56 -18.07
C ALA A 161 -0.45 2.26 -17.06
N LEU A 162 -0.13 3.50 -16.69
CA LEU A 162 -0.96 4.30 -15.80
C LEU A 162 -2.34 4.52 -16.40
N SER A 163 -2.43 4.86 -17.68
CA SER A 163 -3.71 5.08 -18.36
C SER A 163 -4.59 3.82 -18.35
N GLU A 164 -4.03 2.64 -18.65
CA GLU A 164 -4.79 1.39 -18.66
C GLU A 164 -5.23 0.93 -17.26
N SER A 165 -4.52 1.34 -16.20
CA SER A 165 -4.94 1.02 -14.83
C SER A 165 -6.31 1.64 -14.44
N TYR A 166 -6.82 2.63 -15.18
CA TYR A 166 -8.13 3.23 -14.96
C TYR A 166 -9.29 2.51 -15.68
N PHE A 167 -9.04 1.40 -16.36
CA PHE A 167 -10.12 0.58 -16.89
C PHE A 167 -11.00 0.00 -15.78
N TYR A 168 -12.32 -0.03 -15.99
CA TYR A 168 -13.28 -0.56 -15.00
C TYR A 168 -13.11 -2.07 -14.74
N SER A 169 -12.49 -2.82 -15.64
CA SER A 169 -12.10 -4.21 -15.41
C SER A 169 -11.09 -4.37 -14.26
N ASN A 170 -10.28 -3.34 -14.00
CA ASN A 170 -9.34 -3.24 -12.88
C ASN A 170 -9.97 -2.58 -11.63
N MET A 171 -11.29 -2.35 -11.62
CA MET A 171 -12.00 -1.74 -10.50
C MET A 171 -12.84 -2.75 -9.75
N SER A 172 -12.93 -2.55 -8.44
CA SER A 172 -13.86 -3.25 -7.56
C SER A 172 -14.50 -2.26 -6.57
N PRO A 173 -15.77 -2.46 -6.15
CA PRO A 173 -16.42 -1.60 -5.16
C PRO A 173 -15.77 -1.77 -3.78
N GLN A 174 -14.93 -0.80 -3.44
CA GLN A 174 -14.26 -0.70 -2.15
C GLN A 174 -14.90 0.37 -1.27
N ARG A 175 -15.02 0.13 0.04
CA ARG A 175 -15.45 1.18 0.98
C ARG A 175 -14.43 2.33 1.01
N PRO A 176 -14.86 3.59 1.09
CA PRO A 176 -13.92 4.73 1.09
C PRO A 176 -12.83 4.64 2.16
N ASP A 177 -13.17 4.29 3.40
CA ASP A 177 -12.20 4.19 4.50
C ASP A 177 -11.26 2.98 4.36
N PHE A 178 -11.66 1.97 3.58
CA PHE A 178 -10.79 0.87 3.20
C PHE A 178 -9.83 1.32 2.10
N ASN A 179 -10.37 1.74 0.95
CA ASN A 179 -9.61 2.13 -0.26
C ASN A 179 -8.61 3.26 0.02
N ARG A 180 -9.07 4.33 0.68
CA ARG A 180 -8.31 5.58 0.81
C ARG A 180 -7.34 5.59 1.99
N ASP A 181 -7.42 4.60 2.88
CA ASP A 181 -6.58 4.53 4.08
C ASP A 181 -5.94 3.15 4.25
N SER A 182 -6.69 2.15 4.70
CA SER A 182 -6.10 0.86 5.10
C SER A 182 -5.46 0.12 3.92
N TRP A 183 -6.13 0.10 2.76
CA TRP A 183 -5.64 -0.52 1.55
C TRP A 183 -4.49 0.28 0.91
N ALA A 184 -4.63 1.62 0.83
CA ALA A 184 -3.57 2.50 0.35
C ALA A 184 -2.26 2.36 1.14
N LYS A 185 -2.34 2.21 2.47
CA LYS A 185 -1.17 1.94 3.33
C LYS A 185 -0.48 0.61 3.02
N LEU A 186 -1.25 -0.45 2.71
CA LEU A 186 -0.68 -1.72 2.28
C LEU A 186 0.01 -1.57 0.93
N GLU A 187 -0.59 -0.86 -0.02
CA GLU A 187 0.03 -0.58 -1.31
C GLU A 187 1.32 0.24 -1.15
N ASP A 188 1.34 1.23 -0.26
CA ASP A 188 2.53 2.02 0.07
C ASP A 188 3.64 1.18 0.70
N LEU A 189 3.28 0.23 1.57
CA LEU A 189 4.23 -0.72 2.16
C LEU A 189 4.95 -1.53 1.08
N LEU A 190 4.22 -2.08 0.12
CA LEU A 190 4.80 -2.91 -0.94
C LEU A 190 5.67 -2.09 -1.92
N ARG A 191 5.30 -0.84 -2.20
CA ARG A 191 6.19 0.09 -2.92
C ARG A 191 7.44 0.44 -2.12
N ALA A 192 7.32 0.67 -0.82
CA ALA A 192 8.45 0.93 0.06
C ALA A 192 9.39 -0.28 0.16
N TYR A 193 8.87 -1.50 0.08
CA TYR A 193 9.69 -2.72 -0.01
C TYR A 193 10.64 -2.67 -1.21
N ILE A 194 10.15 -2.29 -2.40
CA ILE A 194 10.98 -2.14 -3.61
C ILE A 194 12.02 -1.02 -3.45
N TYR A 195 11.64 0.10 -2.83
CA TYR A 195 12.59 1.18 -2.52
C TYR A 195 13.75 0.69 -1.63
N ASN A 196 13.45 -0.13 -0.63
CA ASN A 196 14.41 -0.63 0.34
C ASN A 196 15.24 -1.83 -0.12
N ASN A 197 14.85 -2.47 -1.23
CA ASN A 197 15.54 -3.64 -1.78
C ASN A 197 15.94 -3.41 -3.25
N PRO A 198 17.06 -2.71 -3.49
CA PRO A 198 17.44 -2.38 -4.85
C PRO A 198 17.69 -3.60 -5.75
N GLY A 199 17.23 -3.52 -6.99
CA GLY A 199 17.33 -4.61 -7.97
C GLY A 199 16.26 -5.71 -7.85
N VAL A 200 15.34 -5.61 -6.89
CA VAL A 200 14.22 -6.54 -6.72
C VAL A 200 13.01 -6.12 -7.58
N GLN A 201 12.27 -7.12 -8.05
CA GLN A 201 10.91 -6.99 -8.58
C GLN A 201 9.96 -7.72 -7.65
N LEU A 202 8.75 -7.19 -7.47
CA LEU A 202 7.73 -7.80 -6.63
C LEU A 202 6.54 -8.23 -7.49
N TYR A 203 6.29 -9.54 -7.56
CA TYR A 203 5.20 -10.13 -8.33
C TYR A 203 3.95 -10.11 -7.45
N ILE A 204 2.92 -9.39 -7.89
CA ILE A 204 1.70 -9.14 -7.13
C ILE A 204 0.53 -9.80 -7.83
N VAL A 205 -0.31 -10.52 -7.07
CA VAL A 205 -1.67 -10.86 -7.48
C VAL A 205 -2.64 -10.26 -6.49
N THR A 206 -3.65 -9.56 -6.99
CA THR A 206 -4.63 -8.84 -6.18
C THR A 206 -6.04 -9.20 -6.63
N GLY A 207 -6.95 -9.42 -5.70
CA GLY A 207 -8.33 -9.68 -6.06
C GLY A 207 -9.31 -9.54 -4.91
N PRO A 208 -10.61 -9.43 -5.22
CA PRO A 208 -11.67 -9.64 -4.25
C PRO A 208 -11.80 -11.12 -3.88
N VAL A 209 -12.22 -11.42 -2.65
CA VAL A 209 -12.67 -12.77 -2.29
C VAL A 209 -14.11 -12.95 -2.79
N LEU A 210 -14.28 -13.56 -3.96
CA LEU A 210 -15.57 -13.72 -4.63
C LEU A 210 -16.32 -14.96 -4.15
N LYS A 211 -17.61 -14.79 -3.86
CA LYS A 211 -18.54 -15.86 -3.51
C LYS A 211 -19.90 -15.62 -4.16
N ASP A 212 -20.60 -16.68 -4.48
CA ASP A 212 -21.92 -16.64 -5.10
C ASP A 212 -22.96 -15.86 -4.27
N SER A 213 -22.83 -15.90 -2.95
CA SER A 213 -23.72 -15.26 -2.00
C SER A 213 -23.48 -13.76 -1.81
N LEU A 214 -22.47 -13.17 -2.48
CA LEU A 214 -22.13 -11.77 -2.26
C LEU A 214 -23.29 -10.84 -2.66
N PRO A 215 -23.61 -9.83 -1.82
CA PRO A 215 -24.61 -8.84 -2.18
C PRO A 215 -24.16 -8.04 -3.41
N LYS A 216 -25.12 -7.51 -4.16
CA LYS A 216 -24.88 -6.65 -5.32
C LYS A 216 -25.11 -5.18 -4.97
N VAL A 217 -24.38 -4.28 -5.62
CA VAL A 217 -24.65 -2.84 -5.52
C VAL A 217 -26.06 -2.57 -6.08
N LYS A 218 -26.99 -2.16 -5.21
CA LYS A 218 -28.44 -2.11 -5.54
C LYS A 218 -28.74 -1.24 -6.77
N LYS A 219 -28.12 -0.05 -6.82
CA LYS A 219 -28.30 0.95 -7.89
C LYS A 219 -27.37 0.75 -9.10
N SER A 220 -26.42 -0.18 -9.04
CA SER A 220 -25.51 -0.47 -10.16
C SER A 220 -26.30 -0.97 -11.37
N LYS A 221 -25.88 -0.50 -12.55
CA LYS A 221 -26.41 -0.89 -13.86
C LYS A 221 -26.21 -2.39 -14.12
N ASN A 222 -24.99 -2.88 -13.93
CA ASN A 222 -24.58 -4.25 -14.22
C ASN A 222 -24.65 -5.18 -12.99
N LYS A 223 -25.09 -4.68 -11.83
CA LYS A 223 -25.18 -5.45 -10.56
C LYS A 223 -23.82 -6.01 -10.13
N VAL A 224 -22.83 -5.13 -10.03
CA VAL A 224 -21.50 -5.44 -9.50
C VAL A 224 -21.61 -6.01 -8.09
N SER A 225 -20.93 -7.13 -7.83
CA SER A 225 -20.86 -7.73 -6.49
C SER A 225 -20.07 -6.85 -5.53
N ILE A 226 -20.44 -6.84 -4.26
CA ILE A 226 -19.72 -6.15 -3.18
C ILE A 226 -18.89 -7.20 -2.43
N PRO A 227 -17.56 -7.25 -2.63
CA PRO A 227 -16.71 -8.17 -1.88
C PRO A 227 -16.70 -7.83 -0.39
N GLU A 228 -16.67 -8.86 0.45
CA GLU A 228 -16.49 -8.69 1.90
C GLU A 228 -15.02 -8.51 2.29
N LYS A 229 -14.10 -9.03 1.48
CA LYS A 229 -12.66 -9.01 1.69
C LYS A 229 -11.92 -8.88 0.37
N PHE A 230 -10.69 -8.37 0.44
CA PHE A 230 -9.72 -8.34 -0.65
C PHE A 230 -8.44 -9.03 -0.21
N PHE A 231 -7.77 -9.66 -1.17
CA PHE A 231 -6.45 -10.25 -0.96
C PHE A 231 -5.41 -9.56 -1.84
N LYS A 232 -4.16 -9.58 -1.38
CA LYS A 232 -2.98 -9.20 -2.17
C LYS A 232 -1.81 -10.12 -1.80
N THR A 233 -1.28 -10.86 -2.76
CA THR A 233 -0.08 -11.67 -2.64
C THR A 233 1.13 -10.87 -3.13
N ALA A 234 2.31 -11.16 -2.60
CA ALA A 234 3.55 -10.50 -2.98
C ALA A 234 4.72 -11.49 -2.92
N VAL A 235 5.40 -11.68 -4.05
CA VAL A 235 6.52 -12.61 -4.20
C VAL A 235 7.77 -11.88 -4.69
N ASP A 236 8.85 -12.02 -3.93
CA ASP A 236 10.21 -11.61 -4.27
C ASP A 236 11.05 -12.86 -4.54
N LEU A 237 11.25 -13.14 -5.82
CA LEU A 237 12.03 -14.30 -6.29
C LEU A 237 13.55 -14.13 -6.10
N THR A 238 14.04 -12.90 -5.94
CA THR A 238 15.47 -12.64 -5.73
C THR A 238 15.90 -13.07 -4.34
N ASN A 239 15.05 -12.80 -3.34
CA ASN A 239 15.33 -13.14 -1.94
C ASN A 239 14.56 -14.40 -1.46
N ASN A 240 13.81 -15.05 -2.35
CA ASN A 240 12.91 -16.17 -2.04
C ASN A 240 11.96 -15.86 -0.88
N ARG A 241 11.26 -14.73 -0.96
CA ARG A 241 10.29 -14.30 0.06
C ARG A 241 8.91 -14.20 -0.54
N ALA A 242 7.92 -14.57 0.24
CA ALA A 242 6.54 -14.40 -0.12
C ALA A 242 5.69 -14.04 1.10
N ILE A 243 4.61 -13.31 0.84
CA ILE A 243 3.59 -12.98 1.82
C ILE A 243 2.26 -12.74 1.11
N ALA A 244 1.16 -12.96 1.82
CA ALA A 244 -0.14 -12.50 1.38
C ALA A 244 -0.85 -11.69 2.47
N PHE A 245 -1.81 -10.87 2.07
CA PHE A 245 -2.66 -10.12 2.98
C PHE A 245 -4.12 -10.34 2.63
N VAL A 246 -4.98 -10.55 3.64
CA VAL A 246 -6.43 -10.64 3.45
C VAL A 246 -7.14 -9.65 4.36
N MET A 247 -7.67 -8.57 3.79
CA MET A 247 -8.25 -7.45 4.53
C MET A 247 -9.75 -7.33 4.30
N PRO A 248 -10.55 -6.96 5.32
CA PRO A 248 -11.98 -6.76 5.16
C PRO A 248 -12.27 -5.48 4.38
N ASN A 249 -13.32 -5.47 3.54
CA ASN A 249 -13.77 -4.31 2.78
C ASN A 249 -14.51 -3.30 3.68
N LYS A 250 -13.78 -2.75 4.65
CA LYS A 250 -14.18 -1.73 5.63
C LYS A 250 -12.91 -1.12 6.20
N GLN A 251 -13.05 -0.09 7.04
CA GLN A 251 -11.91 0.41 7.81
C GLN A 251 -11.25 -0.74 8.58
N ALA A 252 -9.93 -0.89 8.43
CA ALA A 252 -9.20 -1.91 9.16
C ALA A 252 -9.13 -1.51 10.65
N ASP A 253 -9.48 -2.46 11.50
CA ASP A 253 -9.44 -2.27 12.96
C ASP A 253 -8.00 -2.37 13.51
N PHE A 254 -7.08 -2.93 12.69
CA PHE A 254 -5.72 -3.31 13.06
C PHE A 254 -4.70 -2.90 11.99
N PRO A 255 -3.40 -2.86 12.33
CA PRO A 255 -2.31 -2.72 11.36
C PRO A 255 -2.29 -3.82 10.29
N HIS A 256 -1.66 -3.56 9.14
CA HIS A 256 -1.69 -4.48 8.00
C HIS A 256 -1.03 -5.84 8.28
N GLU A 257 -0.05 -5.90 9.19
CA GLU A 257 0.64 -7.14 9.55
C GLU A 257 -0.29 -8.16 10.21
N TYR A 258 -1.35 -7.69 10.88
CA TYR A 258 -2.38 -8.57 11.46
C TYR A 258 -3.17 -9.34 10.39
N TYR A 259 -3.20 -8.80 9.17
CA TYR A 259 -3.89 -9.42 8.04
C TYR A 259 -2.94 -10.24 7.16
N ALA A 260 -1.67 -10.37 7.56
CA ALA A 260 -0.66 -11.13 6.83
C ALA A 260 -0.85 -12.64 7.04
N LEU A 261 -0.79 -13.40 5.94
CA LEU A 261 -1.00 -14.84 5.88
C LEU A 261 -0.07 -15.44 4.81
N SER A 262 -0.01 -16.78 4.75
CA SER A 262 0.63 -17.48 3.64
C SER A 262 -0.20 -17.39 2.36
N ILE A 263 0.42 -17.61 1.20
CA ILE A 263 -0.30 -17.67 -0.08
C ILE A 263 -1.20 -18.92 -0.08
N ASP A 264 -0.73 -20.06 0.44
CA ASP A 264 -1.56 -21.29 0.62
C ASP A 264 -2.89 -21.01 1.35
N SER A 265 -2.86 -20.10 2.33
CA SER A 265 -4.05 -19.70 3.08
C SER A 265 -5.04 -18.92 2.22
N VAL A 266 -4.53 -18.11 1.28
CA VAL A 266 -5.34 -17.38 0.30
C VAL A 266 -5.87 -18.32 -0.78
N GLU A 267 -5.11 -19.31 -1.21
CA GLU A 267 -5.58 -20.36 -2.13
C GLU A 267 -6.75 -21.13 -1.51
N SER A 268 -6.58 -21.57 -0.26
CA SER A 268 -7.63 -22.26 0.50
C SER A 268 -8.91 -21.40 0.63
N LEU A 269 -8.76 -20.08 0.71
CA LEU A 269 -9.88 -19.13 0.82
C LEU A 269 -10.58 -18.84 -0.52
N THR A 270 -9.83 -18.82 -1.62
CA THR A 270 -10.29 -18.30 -2.92
C THR A 270 -10.49 -19.39 -3.97
N GLY A 271 -9.86 -20.55 -3.80
CA GLY A 271 -9.75 -21.60 -4.81
C GLY A 271 -8.89 -21.21 -6.01
N ILE A 272 -8.06 -20.17 -5.90
CA ILE A 272 -7.11 -19.76 -6.94
C ILE A 272 -5.77 -20.41 -6.62
N ASP A 273 -5.18 -21.05 -7.63
CA ASP A 273 -3.83 -21.63 -7.63
C ASP A 273 -2.87 -20.55 -8.17
N PHE A 274 -2.03 -19.97 -7.32
CA PHE A 274 -1.18 -18.83 -7.67
C PHE A 274 0.17 -19.29 -8.24
N TYR A 275 0.87 -18.39 -8.93
CA TYR A 275 2.29 -18.56 -9.33
C TYR A 275 2.70 -19.86 -10.06
N VAL A 276 1.76 -20.61 -10.67
CA VAL A 276 1.94 -21.88 -11.42
C VAL A 276 2.97 -21.92 -12.56
N GLY A 277 3.61 -20.79 -12.86
CA GLY A 277 4.76 -20.73 -13.76
C GLY A 277 6.09 -21.04 -13.08
N LEU A 278 6.12 -21.07 -11.74
CA LEU A 278 7.27 -21.51 -10.95
C LEU A 278 7.35 -23.05 -10.95
N ASP A 279 8.52 -23.60 -10.61
CA ASP A 279 8.60 -25.03 -10.34
C ASP A 279 8.00 -25.37 -8.97
N ASP A 280 7.40 -26.56 -8.85
CA ASP A 280 6.68 -26.99 -7.65
C ASP A 280 7.51 -26.83 -6.36
N VAL A 281 8.84 -27.01 -6.42
CA VAL A 281 9.69 -26.89 -5.21
C VAL A 281 9.78 -25.44 -4.78
N GLN A 282 10.02 -24.51 -5.71
CA GLN A 282 10.07 -23.09 -5.42
C GLN A 282 8.70 -22.54 -5.03
N GLU A 283 7.65 -22.94 -5.73
CA GLU A 283 6.25 -22.55 -5.47
C GLU A 283 5.84 -22.95 -4.04
N ASN A 284 5.87 -24.24 -3.70
CA ASN A 284 5.52 -24.72 -2.36
C ASN A 284 6.36 -24.06 -1.24
N PHE A 285 7.64 -23.79 -1.50
CA PHE A 285 8.50 -23.12 -0.53
C PHE A 285 8.09 -21.66 -0.30
N LEU A 286 7.74 -20.94 -1.35
CA LEU A 286 7.31 -19.55 -1.25
C LEU A 286 5.92 -19.46 -0.63
N GLU A 287 4.97 -20.24 -1.13
CA GLU A 287 3.57 -20.06 -0.80
C GLU A 287 3.20 -20.45 0.64
N SER A 288 4.03 -21.31 1.26
CA SER A 288 3.93 -21.66 2.68
C SER A 288 4.49 -20.60 3.65
N GLN A 289 5.21 -19.59 3.17
CA GLN A 289 5.77 -18.54 4.03
C GLN A 289 4.71 -17.59 4.55
N SER A 290 4.87 -17.14 5.79
CA SER A 290 4.01 -16.12 6.42
C SER A 290 4.79 -15.06 7.19
N ASP A 291 6.11 -14.98 7.00
CA ASP A 291 6.94 -13.99 7.69
C ASP A 291 6.77 -12.61 7.04
N TYR A 292 5.98 -11.77 7.70
CA TYR A 292 5.71 -10.40 7.25
C TYR A 292 6.87 -9.45 7.56
N LYS A 293 7.76 -9.76 8.51
CA LYS A 293 8.79 -8.81 8.99
C LYS A 293 9.73 -8.32 7.90
N PRO A 294 10.22 -9.16 6.97
CA PRO A 294 11.05 -8.70 5.86
C PRO A 294 10.38 -7.64 4.97
N PHE A 295 9.04 -7.62 4.93
CA PHE A 295 8.28 -6.65 4.14
C PHE A 295 8.11 -5.30 4.85
N LEU A 296 8.43 -5.22 6.15
CA LEU A 296 8.36 -3.99 6.93
C LEU A 296 9.59 -3.10 6.74
N PRO A 297 9.44 -1.76 6.89
CA PRO A 297 10.58 -0.86 7.03
C PRO A 297 11.48 -1.28 8.20
N LYS A 298 12.80 -1.10 8.06
CA LYS A 298 13.79 -1.46 9.09
C LYS A 298 13.45 -0.95 10.50
N SER A 299 12.84 0.23 10.62
CA SER A 299 12.43 0.82 11.90
C SER A 299 11.31 0.05 12.60
N GLN A 300 10.60 -0.83 11.90
CA GLN A 300 9.44 -1.59 12.37
C GLN A 300 9.73 -3.10 12.46
N GLN A 301 10.91 -3.58 12.03
CA GLN A 301 11.21 -5.03 12.02
C GLN A 301 11.35 -5.63 13.44
N ASP A 302 11.64 -4.78 14.42
CA ASP A 302 11.66 -5.15 15.84
C ASP A 302 10.28 -5.02 16.52
N ASP A 303 9.27 -4.53 15.81
CA ASP A 303 7.90 -4.57 16.32
C ASP A 303 7.44 -6.03 16.38
N ILE A 304 6.56 -6.32 17.33
CA ILE A 304 5.97 -7.65 17.49
C ILE A 304 4.46 -7.59 17.34
N MET A 305 3.86 -8.72 16.95
CA MET A 305 2.43 -8.86 17.03
C MET A 305 1.99 -8.90 18.50
N PRO A 306 0.92 -8.17 18.85
CA PRO A 306 0.26 -8.30 20.13
C PRO A 306 -0.15 -9.75 20.39
N GLU A 307 -0.07 -10.17 21.65
CA GLU A 307 -0.38 -11.54 22.07
C GLU A 307 -1.77 -11.98 21.60
N ASP A 308 -1.88 -13.23 21.16
CA ASP A 308 -3.16 -13.81 20.76
C ASP A 308 -4.13 -13.77 21.95
N PRO A 309 -5.37 -13.27 21.78
CA PRO A 309 -6.38 -13.29 22.82
C PRO A 309 -6.58 -14.65 23.52
N GLU A 310 -6.36 -15.77 22.82
CA GLU A 310 -6.49 -17.13 23.40
C GLU A 310 -5.37 -17.46 24.41
N ASN A 311 -4.20 -16.82 24.29
CA ASN A 311 -3.06 -17.03 25.19
C ASN A 311 -3.04 -16.07 26.39
N LEU A 312 -3.98 -15.12 26.45
CA LEU A 312 -3.99 -14.10 27.49
C LEU A 312 -4.42 -14.66 28.86
N PRO A 313 -3.86 -14.12 29.97
CA PRO A 313 -4.40 -14.36 31.30
C PRO A 313 -5.89 -14.02 31.40
N ARG A 314 -6.60 -14.68 32.30
CA ARG A 314 -8.04 -14.45 32.51
C ARG A 314 -8.32 -12.97 32.83
N ASN A 315 -9.31 -12.40 32.15
CA ASN A 315 -9.71 -10.98 32.25
C ASN A 315 -8.62 -9.98 31.81
N ALA A 316 -7.65 -10.41 31.00
CA ALA A 316 -6.73 -9.52 30.31
C ALA A 316 -7.12 -9.30 28.85
N VAL A 317 -6.61 -8.21 28.28
CA VAL A 317 -6.75 -7.87 26.86
C VAL A 317 -5.36 -7.55 26.30
N ASN A 318 -5.15 -7.80 25.01
CA ASN A 318 -3.90 -7.37 24.37
C ASN A 318 -3.93 -5.87 24.06
N THR A 319 -2.80 -5.34 23.60
CA THR A 319 -2.66 -3.91 23.25
C THR A 319 -3.61 -3.44 22.14
N LEU A 320 -4.05 -4.32 21.23
CA LEU A 320 -5.03 -3.97 20.18
C LEU A 320 -6.44 -3.85 20.75
N GLN A 321 -6.85 -4.83 21.54
CA GLN A 321 -8.16 -4.86 22.20
C GLN A 321 -8.30 -3.72 23.21
N ALA A 322 -7.20 -3.22 23.77
CA ALA A 322 -7.18 -2.08 24.69
C ALA A 322 -7.91 -0.85 24.13
N LYS A 323 -7.88 -0.62 22.81
CA LYS A 323 -8.59 0.49 22.15
C LYS A 323 -10.11 0.46 22.41
N ILE A 324 -10.72 -0.71 22.58
CA ILE A 324 -12.16 -0.88 22.87
C ILE A 324 -12.53 -0.32 24.25
N PHE A 325 -11.56 -0.20 25.15
CA PHE A 325 -11.76 0.23 26.53
C PHE A 325 -11.39 1.71 26.76
N SER A 326 -10.82 2.38 25.75
CA SER A 326 -10.50 3.80 25.80
C SER A 326 -11.71 4.64 26.19
N GLY A 327 -11.57 5.41 27.27
CA GLY A 327 -12.60 6.35 27.73
C GLY A 327 -13.79 5.72 28.45
N LYS A 328 -13.83 4.39 28.67
CA LYS A 328 -14.90 3.74 29.44
C LYS A 328 -14.80 3.94 30.95
N GLY A 329 -13.60 4.23 31.46
CA GLY A 329 -13.35 4.49 32.89
C GLY A 329 -13.07 3.24 33.74
N ASP A 330 -13.32 2.05 33.22
CA ASP A 330 -13.01 0.79 33.89
C ASP A 330 -11.50 0.53 33.95
N LYS A 331 -11.07 -0.13 35.04
CA LYS A 331 -9.69 -0.62 35.15
C LYS A 331 -9.57 -1.97 34.41
N VAL A 332 -8.65 -2.03 33.46
CA VAL A 332 -8.43 -3.20 32.58
C VAL A 332 -6.99 -3.68 32.73
N ASN A 333 -6.78 -4.99 32.61
CA ASN A 333 -5.45 -5.60 32.52
C ASN A 333 -5.05 -5.65 31.05
N VAL A 334 -3.98 -4.95 30.67
CA VAL A 334 -3.43 -4.94 29.31
C VAL A 334 -2.12 -5.71 29.30
N VAL A 335 -1.99 -6.68 28.39
CA VAL A 335 -0.75 -7.45 28.19
C VAL A 335 -0.06 -6.98 26.92
N GLY A 336 1.26 -6.81 27.00
CA GLY A 336 2.13 -6.52 25.87
C GLY A 336 3.60 -6.53 26.25
N THR A 337 4.47 -6.50 25.25
CA THR A 337 5.93 -6.47 25.42
C THR A 337 6.45 -5.06 25.25
N VAL A 338 7.31 -4.61 26.15
CA VAL A 338 7.90 -3.26 26.08
C VAL A 338 8.98 -3.21 25.00
N VAL A 339 8.60 -2.87 23.78
CA VAL A 339 9.53 -2.83 22.62
C VAL A 339 10.30 -1.52 22.52
N SER A 340 9.84 -0.46 23.18
CA SER A 340 10.52 0.84 23.21
C SER A 340 10.26 1.58 24.50
N THR A 341 11.32 2.19 25.04
CA THR A 341 11.26 3.07 26.21
C THR A 341 11.83 4.44 25.87
N LYS A 342 11.32 5.49 26.52
CA LYS A 342 11.82 6.86 26.38
C LYS A 342 11.63 7.65 27.66
N MET A 343 12.71 8.16 28.23
CA MET A 343 12.65 9.21 29.25
C MET A 343 12.70 10.59 28.58
N SER A 344 11.73 11.45 28.87
CA SER A 344 11.73 12.84 28.42
C SER A 344 12.68 13.71 29.23
N SER A 345 13.06 14.87 28.70
CA SER A 345 13.83 15.89 29.43
C SER A 345 13.15 16.39 30.71
N LYS A 346 11.82 16.24 30.83
CA LYS A 346 11.04 16.57 32.02
C LYS A 346 11.01 15.43 33.06
N GLY A 347 11.63 14.28 32.78
CA GLY A 347 11.68 13.12 33.67
C GLY A 347 10.47 12.18 33.58
N ASN A 348 9.53 12.40 32.65
CA ASN A 348 8.45 11.45 32.40
C ASN A 348 8.98 10.27 31.57
N VAL A 349 8.55 9.06 31.91
CA VAL A 349 8.88 7.83 31.20
C VAL A 349 7.69 7.38 30.34
N PHE A 350 7.99 7.01 29.10
CA PHE A 350 7.05 6.42 28.15
C PHE A 350 7.52 5.01 27.80
N LEU A 351 6.63 4.03 27.91
CA LEU A 351 6.87 2.65 27.50
C LEU A 351 5.85 2.31 26.42
N ASN A 352 6.31 1.98 25.22
CA ASN A 352 5.45 1.56 24.13
C ASN A 352 5.40 0.04 24.10
N LEU A 353 4.18 -0.50 24.08
CA LEU A 353 3.96 -1.94 24.04
C LEU A 353 3.71 -2.41 22.60
N ASP A 354 4.35 -3.52 22.25
CA ASP A 354 4.31 -4.30 21.00
C ASP A 354 4.77 -3.56 19.73
N LYS A 355 4.51 -2.25 19.60
CA LYS A 355 4.99 -1.41 18.48
C LYS A 355 5.70 -0.15 18.95
N LYS A 356 6.82 0.17 18.30
CA LYS A 356 7.65 1.35 18.59
C LYS A 356 7.01 2.63 18.06
N TYR A 357 7.36 3.77 18.66
CA TYR A 357 7.03 5.09 18.11
C TYR A 357 7.66 5.30 16.72
N PRO A 358 6.97 5.92 15.74
CA PRO A 358 5.68 6.59 15.81
C PRO A 358 4.44 5.71 15.53
N ASN A 359 4.60 4.38 15.44
CA ASN A 359 3.53 3.44 15.10
C ASN A 359 2.95 2.72 16.32
N GLN A 360 3.15 3.29 17.51
CA GLN A 360 2.75 2.67 18.76
C GLN A 360 1.22 2.48 18.81
N ILE A 361 0.82 1.30 19.27
CA ILE A 361 -0.60 0.94 19.43
C ILE A 361 -1.05 1.02 20.88
N PHE A 362 -0.12 1.06 21.83
CA PHE A 362 -0.41 1.29 23.24
C PHE A 362 0.79 1.91 23.95
N THR A 363 0.54 2.92 24.79
CA THR A 363 1.59 3.61 25.54
C THR A 363 1.30 3.65 27.03
N ILE A 364 2.25 3.20 27.84
CA ILE A 364 2.26 3.46 29.28
C ILE A 364 3.03 4.77 29.53
N THR A 365 2.44 5.67 30.31
CA THR A 365 3.08 6.89 30.78
C THR A 365 3.26 6.85 32.30
N ILE A 366 4.49 7.06 32.75
CA ILE A 366 4.83 7.25 34.17
C ILE A 366 5.34 8.69 34.31
N PHE A 367 4.58 9.54 34.99
CA PHE A 367 5.00 10.91 35.25
C PHE A 367 6.16 10.95 36.25
N LYS A 368 7.03 11.96 36.12
CA LYS A 368 8.20 12.15 37.00
C LYS A 368 7.85 12.02 38.49
N ASP A 369 6.74 12.63 38.91
CA ASP A 369 6.33 12.65 40.32
C ASP A 369 5.94 11.24 40.84
N ASN A 370 5.56 10.33 39.94
CA ASN A 370 5.25 8.94 40.27
C ASN A 370 6.50 8.04 40.28
N MET A 371 7.64 8.48 39.75
CA MET A 371 8.86 7.67 39.69
C MET A 371 9.38 7.25 41.07
N ILE A 372 9.07 8.03 42.12
CA ILE A 372 9.40 7.69 43.51
C ILE A 372 8.70 6.41 44.01
N ASN A 373 7.62 6.00 43.34
CA ASN A 373 6.83 4.82 43.67
C ASN A 373 7.32 3.55 42.94
N PHE A 374 8.50 3.59 42.34
CA PHE A 374 9.15 2.46 41.67
C PHE A 374 10.51 2.18 42.30
N SER A 375 10.74 0.91 42.63
CA SER A 375 12.00 0.41 43.21
C SER A 375 13.12 0.27 42.17
N TYR A 376 12.81 0.44 40.88
CA TYR A 376 13.71 0.35 39.74
C TYR A 376 13.45 1.48 38.74
N SER A 377 14.38 1.74 37.82
CA SER A 377 14.16 2.68 36.70
C SER A 377 13.31 1.98 35.62
N PRO A 378 12.02 2.33 35.44
CA PRO A 378 11.12 1.55 34.58
C PRO A 378 11.51 1.58 33.10
N ASP A 379 12.12 2.67 32.63
CA ASP A 379 12.60 2.83 31.26
C ASP A 379 13.77 1.90 30.91
N VAL A 380 14.57 1.51 31.90
CA VAL A 380 15.69 0.58 31.72
C VAL A 380 15.25 -0.84 32.03
N PHE A 381 14.62 -1.05 33.19
CA PHE A 381 14.35 -2.39 33.71
C PHE A 381 13.24 -3.13 32.94
N LEU A 382 12.22 -2.40 32.47
CA LEU A 382 11.10 -3.04 31.76
C LEU A 382 11.37 -3.21 30.27
N ALA A 383 12.47 -2.65 29.73
CA ALA A 383 12.78 -2.77 28.30
C ALA A 383 12.92 -4.24 27.87
N GLY A 384 12.18 -4.63 26.83
CA GLY A 384 12.15 -6.00 26.31
C GLY A 384 11.26 -6.98 27.08
N LYS A 385 10.74 -6.60 28.26
CA LYS A 385 9.93 -7.51 29.09
C LYS A 385 8.48 -7.56 28.63
N LYS A 386 7.89 -8.75 28.72
CA LYS A 386 6.45 -8.96 28.58
C LYS A 386 5.78 -8.69 29.91
N ILE A 387 4.83 -7.76 29.93
CA ILE A 387 4.19 -7.27 31.14
C ILE A 387 2.68 -7.32 31.02
N MET A 388 2.01 -7.46 32.15
CA MET A 388 0.60 -7.13 32.34
C MET A 388 0.51 -5.84 33.16
N VAL A 389 -0.19 -4.84 32.64
CA VAL A 389 -0.39 -3.56 33.30
C VAL A 389 -1.87 -3.32 33.59
N ARG A 390 -2.18 -2.90 34.81
CA ARG A 390 -3.55 -2.67 35.26
C ARG A 390 -3.85 -1.19 35.50
N GLY A 391 -4.88 -0.67 34.84
CA GLY A 391 -5.28 0.73 35.01
C GLY A 391 -6.40 1.17 34.09
N VAL A 392 -6.68 2.47 34.08
CA VAL A 392 -7.72 3.07 33.23
C VAL A 392 -7.09 3.50 31.91
N ILE A 393 -7.71 3.10 30.80
CA ILE A 393 -7.25 3.43 29.46
C ILE A 393 -7.89 4.75 29.01
N LYS A 394 -7.05 5.67 28.53
CA LYS A 394 -7.45 6.95 27.94
C LYS A 394 -6.91 7.05 26.53
N ASP A 395 -7.63 7.76 25.67
CA ASP A 395 -7.12 8.10 24.34
C ASP A 395 -6.22 9.34 24.42
N TYR A 396 -5.03 9.24 23.81
CA TYR A 396 -4.15 10.38 23.60
C TYR A 396 -3.77 10.46 22.12
N ASN A 397 -4.40 11.38 21.39
CA ASN A 397 -4.21 11.58 19.95
C ASN A 397 -4.42 10.28 19.13
N GLY A 398 -5.44 9.50 19.47
CA GLY A 398 -5.77 8.25 18.79
C GLY A 398 -5.01 7.01 19.26
N VAL A 399 -4.10 7.15 20.24
CA VAL A 399 -3.37 6.04 20.84
C VAL A 399 -3.93 5.74 22.23
N PRO A 400 -4.44 4.52 22.49
CA PRO A 400 -4.84 4.11 23.84
C PRO A 400 -3.60 4.11 24.74
N SER A 401 -3.72 4.79 25.88
CA SER A 401 -2.62 4.95 26.83
C SER A 401 -3.10 4.77 28.26
N MET A 402 -2.16 4.40 29.12
CA MET A 402 -2.41 4.22 30.55
C MET A 402 -1.39 5.01 31.37
N ILE A 403 -1.87 5.77 32.34
CA ILE A 403 -1.01 6.45 33.31
C ILE A 403 -0.82 5.52 34.50
N ILE A 404 0.44 5.26 34.87
CA ILE A 404 0.79 4.40 35.99
C ILE A 404 1.42 5.22 37.11
N GLU A 405 0.90 5.01 38.32
CA GLU A 405 1.28 5.76 39.52
C GLU A 405 2.22 4.99 40.45
N ASN A 406 2.24 3.66 40.37
CA ASN A 406 3.00 2.78 41.27
C ASN A 406 3.35 1.46 40.58
N GLU A 407 4.50 0.88 40.93
CA GLU A 407 4.99 -0.39 40.39
C GLU A 407 4.01 -1.57 40.56
N LYS A 408 3.17 -1.57 41.61
CA LYS A 408 2.17 -2.63 41.87
C LYS A 408 1.11 -2.78 40.78
N ALA A 409 1.00 -1.81 39.87
CA ALA A 409 0.12 -1.91 38.71
C ALA A 409 0.73 -2.73 37.57
N ILE A 410 2.01 -3.12 37.67
CA ILE A 410 2.75 -3.85 36.64
C ILE A 410 3.12 -5.24 37.19
N GLU A 411 2.78 -6.26 36.44
CA GLU A 411 3.19 -7.64 36.65
C GLU A 411 4.08 -8.08 35.47
N ILE A 412 5.21 -8.71 35.74
CA ILE A 412 6.13 -9.23 34.71
C ILE A 412 5.72 -10.67 34.44
N LEU A 413 5.42 -11.00 33.18
CA LEU A 413 4.93 -12.31 32.78
C LEU A 413 6.08 -13.22 32.29
N GLU A 414 7.05 -12.65 31.58
CA GLU A 414 8.23 -13.36 31.06
C GLU A 414 9.45 -12.43 31.19
N GLU A 415 10.62 -13.01 31.54
CA GLU A 415 11.86 -12.27 31.82
C GLU A 415 12.71 -11.93 30.60
#